data_AF-A0A0M3IXQ6-F1
#
_entry.id   AF-A0A0M3IXQ6-F1
#
_cell.length_a   1.000
_cell.length_b   1.000
_cell.length_c   1.000
_cell.angle_alpha   90.00
_cell.angle_beta   90.00
_cell.angle_gamma   90.00
#
_symmetry.space_group_name_H-M   'P 1'
#
loop_
_entity.id
_entity.type
_entity.pdbx_description
1 polymer ?
#
loop_
_entity_poly.entity_id
_entity_poly.type
_entity_poly.pdbx_seq_one_letter_code
_entity_poly.pdbx_strand_id
1 'polypeptide(L)'
;MRSQMVNWFFLALSISDLAVLVATFFVFSAPVIAEDSGNFALVNASPRLLVFFYPFAHIAHTTTVYLTILVSVHRYLGVCHPFLVSSINA
;
A
#
# COMPACT_ATOMS: atom_id res chain seq x y z
N MET A 1 -24.39 10.33 5.75
CA MET A 1 -23.11 10.53 5.03
C MET A 1 -21.96 9.63 5.51
N ARG A 2 -22.10 8.89 6.63
CA ARG A 2 -21.06 7.99 7.19
C ARG A 2 -20.57 6.86 6.27
N SER A 3 -21.45 6.33 5.41
CA SER A 3 -21.11 5.25 4.47
C SER A 3 -20.10 5.69 3.39
N GLN A 4 -20.20 6.94 2.92
CA GLN A 4 -19.29 7.47 1.89
C GLN A 4 -17.84 7.52 2.38
N MET A 5 -17.57 8.10 3.56
CA MET A 5 -16.21 8.18 4.10
C MET A 5 -15.61 6.78 4.37
N VAL A 6 -16.40 5.86 4.91
CA VAL A 6 -15.97 4.48 5.17
C VAL A 6 -15.61 3.75 3.87
N ASN A 7 -16.41 3.94 2.81
CA ASN A 7 -16.12 3.35 1.50
C ASN A 7 -14.82 3.89 0.89
N TRP A 8 -14.55 5.20 1.05
CA TRP A 8 -13.29 5.81 0.61
C TRP A 8 -12.07 5.28 1.37
N PHE A 9 -12.19 5.06 2.68
CA PHE A 9 -11.10 4.46 3.46
C PHE A 9 -10.79 3.03 3.01
N PHE A 10 -11.81 2.20 2.79
CA PHE A 10 -11.62 0.83 2.30
C PHE A 10 -11.05 0.80 0.87
N LEU A 11 -11.45 1.74 0.02
CA LEU A 11 -10.88 1.90 -1.32
C LEU A 11 -9.40 2.31 -1.25
N ALA A 12 -9.04 3.29 -0.42
CA ALA A 12 -7.65 3.71 -0.26
C ALA A 12 -6.77 2.59 0.30
N LEU A 13 -7.30 1.79 1.24
CA LEU A 13 -6.62 0.63 1.79
C LEU A 13 -6.36 -0.42 0.71
N SER A 14 -7.39 -0.84 -0.04
CA SER A 14 -7.25 -1.87 -1.08
C SER A 14 -6.33 -1.44 -2.23
N ILE A 15 -6.36 -0.16 -2.63
CA ILE A 15 -5.41 0.39 -3.61
C ILE A 15 -3.97 0.32 -3.07
N SER A 16 -3.76 0.63 -1.79
CA SER A 16 -2.43 0.59 -1.18
C SER A 16 -1.91 -0.84 -1.08
N ASP A 17 -2.74 -1.80 -0.67
CA ASP A 17 -2.41 -3.23 -0.66
C ASP A 17 -2.05 -3.75 -2.07
N LEU A 18 -2.84 -3.37 -3.09
CA LEU A 18 -2.54 -3.72 -4.48
C LEU A 18 -1.17 -3.15 -4.91
N ALA A 19 -0.90 -1.88 -4.59
CA ALA A 19 0.36 -1.22 -4.92
C ALA A 19 1.56 -1.91 -4.26
N VAL A 20 1.43 -2.36 -3.00
CA VAL A 20 2.43 -3.17 -2.31
C VAL A 20 2.66 -4.47 -3.07
N LEU A 21 1.62 -5.24 -3.34
CA LEU A 21 1.74 -6.54 -4.02
C LEU A 21 2.43 -6.40 -5.38
N VAL A 22 2.04 -5.40 -6.18
CA VAL A 22 2.65 -5.14 -7.49
C VAL A 22 4.13 -4.75 -7.33
N ALA A 23 4.45 -3.82 -6.44
CA ALA A 23 5.82 -3.36 -6.23
C ALA A 23 6.74 -4.49 -5.73
N THR A 24 6.28 -5.23 -4.73
CA THR A 24 7.02 -6.34 -4.11
C THR A 24 7.19 -7.51 -5.09
N PHE A 25 6.19 -7.78 -5.94
CA PHE A 25 6.31 -8.75 -7.01
C PHE A 25 7.44 -8.39 -7.99
N PHE A 26 7.52 -7.14 -8.44
CA PHE A 26 8.60 -6.72 -9.33
C PHE A 26 9.98 -6.77 -8.66
N VAL A 27 10.09 -6.38 -7.39
CA VAL A 27 11.36 -6.40 -6.65
C VAL A 27 11.91 -7.83 -6.51
N PHE A 28 11.06 -8.83 -6.25
CA PHE A 28 11.51 -10.20 -6.03
C PHE A 28 11.51 -11.08 -7.29
N SER A 29 10.53 -10.93 -8.19
CA SER A 29 10.42 -11.78 -9.38
C SER A 29 11.36 -11.36 -10.51
N ALA A 30 11.57 -10.05 -10.72
CA ALA A 30 12.42 -9.54 -11.80
C ALA A 30 13.89 -10.02 -11.74
N PRO A 31 14.59 -10.03 -10.59
CA PRO A 31 15.97 -10.54 -10.53
C PRO A 31 16.04 -12.04 -10.82
N VAL A 32 15.07 -12.84 -10.36
CA VAL A 32 15.02 -14.29 -10.58
C VAL A 32 14.83 -14.62 -12.07
N ILE A 33 13.89 -13.93 -12.73
CA ILE A 33 13.65 -14.12 -14.16
C ILE A 33 14.88 -13.71 -14.99
N ALA A 34 15.57 -12.64 -14.60
CA ALA A 34 16.76 -12.18 -15.29
C ALA A 34 17.95 -13.15 -15.14
N GLU A 35 18.10 -13.78 -13.97
CA GLU A 35 19.11 -14.80 -13.72
C GLU A 35 18.86 -16.07 -14.54
N ASP A 36 17.61 -16.55 -14.58
CA ASP A 36 17.22 -17.72 -15.39
C ASP A 36 17.40 -17.49 -16.90
N SER A 37 17.12 -16.28 -17.37
CA SER A 37 17.19 -15.93 -18.79
C SER A 37 18.61 -15.87 -19.36
N GLY A 38 19.65 -15.75 -18.52
CA GLY A 38 21.07 -15.68 -18.94
C GLY A 38 21.44 -14.49 -19.85
N ASN A 39 20.53 -13.55 -20.08
CA ASN A 39 20.71 -12.45 -21.03
C ASN A 39 21.35 -11.23 -20.34
N PHE A 40 22.55 -10.85 -20.78
CA PHE A 40 23.35 -9.77 -20.18
C PHE A 40 22.60 -8.43 -20.09
N ALA A 41 21.73 -8.13 -21.06
CA ALA A 41 20.94 -6.90 -21.06
C ALA A 41 19.89 -6.87 -19.94
N LEU A 42 19.23 -8.01 -19.68
CA LEU A 42 18.24 -8.14 -18.61
C LEU A 42 18.92 -8.09 -17.24
N VAL A 43 20.03 -8.80 -17.08
CA VAL A 43 20.82 -8.81 -15.83
C VAL A 43 21.31 -7.41 -15.45
N ASN A 44 21.71 -6.59 -16.43
CA ASN A 44 22.14 -5.21 -16.19
C ASN A 44 20.97 -4.24 -15.90
N ALA A 45 19.76 -4.53 -16.39
CA ALA A 45 18.57 -3.73 -16.15
C ALA A 45 17.93 -4.01 -14.77
N SER A 46 17.97 -5.26 -14.30
CA SER A 46 17.43 -5.69 -13.01
C SER A 46 17.84 -4.83 -11.80
N PRO A 47 19.13 -4.53 -11.56
CA PRO A 47 19.53 -3.70 -10.42
C PRO A 47 19.01 -2.27 -10.52
N ARG A 48 18.86 -1.71 -11.73
CA ARG A 48 18.28 -0.36 -11.91
C ARG A 48 16.80 -0.34 -11.55
N LEU A 49 16.06 -1.37 -11.96
CA LEU A 49 14.65 -1.54 -11.56
C LEU A 49 14.54 -1.73 -10.05
N LEU A 50 15.41 -2.52 -9.44
CA LEU A 50 15.41 -2.75 -7.99
C LEU A 50 15.62 -1.45 -7.21
N VAL A 51 16.60 -0.62 -7.59
CA VAL A 51 16.85 0.68 -6.94
C VAL A 51 15.64 1.62 -7.02
N PHE A 52 14.85 1.54 -8.09
CA PHE A 52 13.64 2.35 -8.25
C PHE A 52 12.42 1.78 -7.51
N PHE A 53 12.17 0.47 -7.63
CA PHE A 53 10.99 -0.17 -7.05
C PHE A 53 11.13 -0.46 -5.56
N TYR A 54 12.34 -0.60 -5.03
CA TYR A 54 12.57 -0.84 -3.61
C TYR A 54 12.03 0.29 -2.70
N PRO A 55 12.36 1.59 -2.91
CA PRO A 55 11.77 2.66 -2.12
C PRO A 55 10.27 2.78 -2.35
N PHE A 56 9.78 2.51 -3.56
CA PHE A 56 8.35 2.51 -3.86
C PHE A 56 7.59 1.45 -3.05
N ALA A 57 8.10 0.21 -3.00
CA ALA A 57 7.56 -0.85 -2.18
C ALA A 57 7.56 -0.48 -0.69
N HIS A 58 8.63 0.17 -0.21
CA HIS A 58 8.73 0.61 1.18
C HIS A 58 7.73 1.73 1.53
N ILE A 59 7.55 2.70 0.64
CA ILE A 59 6.54 3.77 0.80
C ILE A 59 5.14 3.16 0.80
N ALA A 60 4.83 2.27 -0.16
CA ALA A 60 3.54 1.61 -0.24
C ALA A 60 3.24 0.80 1.05
N HIS A 61 4.22 0.04 1.54
CA HIS A 61 4.05 -0.79 2.73
C HIS A 61 3.81 0.05 4.00
N THR A 62 4.62 1.10 4.21
CA THR A 62 4.41 2.02 5.34
C THR A 62 3.06 2.72 5.25
N THR A 63 2.65 3.15 4.06
CA THR A 63 1.33 3.79 3.83
C THR A 63 0.18 2.85 4.19
N THR A 64 0.24 1.58 3.77
CA THR A 64 -0.78 0.57 4.12
C THR A 64 -0.89 0.38 5.63
N VAL A 65 0.23 0.32 6.35
CA VAL A 65 0.24 0.19 7.82
C VAL A 65 -0.45 1.39 8.46
N TYR A 66 -0.11 2.62 8.04
CA TYR A 66 -0.73 3.83 8.58
C TYR A 66 -2.23 3.91 8.26
N LEU A 67 -2.65 3.56 7.05
CA LEU A 67 -4.06 3.52 6.66
C LEU A 67 -4.84 2.49 7.49
N THR A 68 -4.27 1.31 7.74
CA THR A 68 -4.90 0.27 8.56
C THR A 68 -5.11 0.74 10.00
N ILE A 69 -4.11 1.41 10.57
CA ILE A 69 -4.21 2.00 11.92
C ILE A 69 -5.31 3.06 11.92
N LEU A 70 -5.36 3.94 10.92
CA LEU A 70 -6.37 5.00 10.81
C LEU A 70 -7.78 4.41 10.73
N VAL A 71 -7.99 3.37 9.92
CA VAL A 71 -9.28 2.64 9.84
C VAL A 71 -9.66 2.02 11.18
N SER A 72 -8.67 1.46 11.90
CA SER A 72 -8.89 0.86 13.22
C SER A 72 -9.31 1.91 14.26
N VAL A 73 -8.65 3.07 14.26
CA VAL A 73 -9.01 4.22 15.11
C VAL A 73 -10.40 4.75 14.76
N HIS A 74 -10.72 4.88 13.48
CA HIS A 74 -12.04 5.31 13.03
C HIS A 74 -13.15 4.36 13.54
N ARG A 75 -12.91 3.04 13.50
CA ARG A 75 -13.83 2.05 14.07
C ARG A 75 -13.93 2.17 15.59
N TYR A 76 -12.80 2.38 16.29
CA TYR A 76 -12.77 2.57 17.74
C TYR A 76 -13.57 3.81 18.18
N LEU A 77 -13.34 4.97 17.55
CA LEU A 77 -14.09 6.20 17.83
C LEU A 77 -15.57 6.06 17.53
N GLY A 78 -15.92 5.34 16.46
CA GLY A 78 -17.32 5.06 16.11
C GLY A 78 -18.06 4.20 17.15
N VAL A 79 -17.34 3.44 17.99
CA VAL A 79 -17.92 2.61 19.06
C VAL A 79 -17.85 3.32 20.41
N CYS A 80 -16.67 3.83 20.79
CA CYS A 80 -16.42 4.36 22.13
C CYS A 80 -16.80 5.84 22.30
N HIS A 81 -16.82 6.63 21.22
CA HIS A 81 -17.10 8.07 21.26
C HIS A 81 -18.09 8.53 20.16
N PRO A 82 -19.35 8.06 20.20
CA PRO A 82 -20.34 8.35 19.15
C PRO A 82 -20.67 9.85 19.00
N PHE A 83 -20.51 10.67 20.05
CA PHE A 83 -20.81 12.11 20.00
C PHE A 83 -19.72 12.96 19.32
N LEU A 84 -18.45 12.55 19.37
CA LEU A 84 -17.33 13.24 18.71
C LEU A 84 -17.44 13.14 17.18
N VAL A 85 -17.90 12.00 16.67
CA VAL A 85 -18.12 11.78 15.23
C VAL A 85 -19.19 12.71 14.66
N SER A 86 -20.16 13.14 15.47
CA SER A 86 -21.18 14.11 15.04
C SER A 86 -20.64 15.54 14.88
N SER A 87 -19.57 15.91 15.60
CA SER A 87 -18.99 17.26 15.55
C SER A 87 -18.02 17.46 14.40
N ILE A 88 -17.37 16.40 13.89
CA ILE A 88 -16.47 16.47 12.72
C ILE A 88 -17.27 16.72 11.42
N ASN A 89 -18.59 16.53 11.49
CA ASN A 89 -19.52 16.61 10.37
C ASN A 89 -20.39 17.88 10.39
N ALA A 90 -20.12 18.82 11.31
CA ALA A 90 -20.75 20.14 11.41
C ALA A 90 -19.85 21.23 10.81
#